data_AF-A0A924HQJ9-F1
#
_entry.id   AF-A0A924HQJ9-F1
#
_cell.length_a   1.000
_cell.length_b   1.000
_cell.length_c   1.000
_cell.angle_alpha   90.00
_cell.angle_beta   90.00
_cell.angle_gamma   90.00
#
_symmetry.space_group_name_H-M   'P 1'
#
loop_
_entity.id
_entity.type
_entity.pdbx_description
1 polymer ?
#
loop_
_entity_poly.entity_id
_entity_poly.type
_entity_poly.pdbx_seq_one_letter_code
_entity_poly.pdbx_strand_id
1 'polypeptide(L)' 'TAKGAADLLLITQAHPEGEIDKVTSPKGCTIAGLNEMEHNGFSSAFIKGIKLSALKAGGLYKEN' A
#
# COMPACT_ATOMS: atom_id res chain seq x y z
N THR A 1 4.87 -11.96 -2.51
CA THR A 1 3.41 -11.77 -2.77
C THR A 1 2.81 -10.93 -1.65
N ALA A 2 1.67 -10.25 -1.86
CA ALA A 2 1.09 -9.31 -0.88
C ALA A 2 0.77 -9.96 0.48
N LYS A 3 0.22 -11.19 0.49
CA LYS A 3 -0.03 -11.95 1.72
C LYS A 3 1.25 -12.18 2.53
N GLY A 4 2.32 -12.64 1.90
CA GLY A 4 3.59 -12.88 2.61
C GLY A 4 4.21 -11.60 3.17
N ALA A 5 4.10 -10.47 2.46
CA ALA A 5 4.55 -9.18 2.96
C ALA A 5 3.71 -8.69 4.15
N ALA A 6 2.38 -8.87 4.11
CA ALA A 6 1.49 -8.54 5.22
C ALA A 6 1.76 -9.43 6.44
N ASP A 7 1.90 -10.74 6.24
CA ASP A 7 2.25 -11.69 7.31
C ASP A 7 3.60 -11.33 7.95
N LEU A 8 4.60 -10.94 7.13
CA LEU A 8 5.90 -10.50 7.63
C LEU A 8 5.77 -9.23 8.50
N LEU A 9 5.01 -8.23 8.07
CA LEU A 9 4.79 -7.01 8.86
C LEU A 9 4.09 -7.29 10.20
N LEU A 10 3.15 -8.23 10.22
CA LEU A 10 2.48 -8.66 11.46
C LEU A 10 3.45 -9.38 12.41
N ILE A 11 4.43 -10.11 11.89
CA ILE A 11 5.44 -10.81 12.70
C ILE A 11 6.52 -9.84 13.19
N THR A 12 7.04 -8.99 12.31
CA THR A 12 8.18 -8.12 12.64
C THR A 12 7.78 -6.93 13.50
N GLN A 13 6.50 -6.52 13.47
CA GLN A 13 5.99 -5.32 14.16
C GLN A 13 6.81 -4.05 13.82
N ALA A 14 7.52 -4.07 12.69
CA ALA A 14 8.35 -2.98 12.23
C ALA A 14 7.49 -1.92 11.53
N HIS A 15 7.98 -0.69 11.51
CA HIS A 15 7.36 0.34 10.69
C HIS A 15 7.44 -0.09 9.21
N PRO A 16 6.32 -0.08 8.45
CA PRO A 16 6.31 -0.56 7.06
C PRO A 16 7.36 0.09 6.16
N GLU A 17 7.63 1.39 6.36
CA GLU A 17 8.69 2.11 5.63
C GLU A 17 10.06 1.44 5.80
N GLY A 18 10.40 1.00 7.01
CA GLY A 18 11.67 0.34 7.28
C GLY A 18 11.78 -1.02 6.59
N GLU A 19 10.66 -1.73 6.38
CA GLU A 19 10.67 -2.97 5.59
C GLU A 19 10.77 -2.70 4.08
N ILE A 20 10.23 -1.58 3.61
CA ILE A 20 10.41 -1.10 2.23
C ILE A 20 11.87 -0.77 1.98
N ASP A 21 12.52 -0.01 2.89
CA ASP A 21 13.93 0.35 2.77
C ASP A 21 14.84 -0.87 2.69
N LYS A 22 14.58 -1.92 3.49
CA LYS A 22 15.37 -3.16 3.49
C LYS A 22 15.41 -3.86 2.14
N VAL A 23 14.35 -3.76 1.34
CA VAL A 23 14.25 -4.39 0.02
C VAL A 23 14.50 -3.42 -1.14
N THR A 24 14.82 -2.16 -0.82
CA THR A 24 14.97 -1.06 -1.78
C THR A 24 16.42 -0.60 -1.82
N SER A 25 17.24 -1.32 -2.59
CA SER A 25 18.64 -0.93 -2.78
C SER A 25 18.77 0.30 -3.70
N PRO A 26 19.76 1.20 -3.44
CA PRO A 26 20.06 2.29 -4.35
C PRO A 26 20.32 1.80 -5.77
N LYS A 27 19.70 2.43 -6.77
CA LYS A 27 19.77 2.05 -8.19
C LYS A 27 19.25 0.63 -8.52
N GLY A 28 18.55 -0.02 -7.59
CA GLY A 28 17.96 -1.34 -7.80
C GLY A 28 16.65 -1.32 -8.60
N CYS A 29 16.16 -2.50 -8.98
CA CYS A 29 14.88 -2.63 -9.70
C CYS A 29 13.67 -2.25 -8.82
N THR A 30 13.73 -2.48 -7.50
CA THR A 30 12.64 -2.12 -6.57
C THR A 30 12.39 -0.61 -6.57
N ILE A 31 13.42 0.22 -6.39
CA ILE A 31 13.27 1.69 -6.38
C ILE A 31 12.82 2.22 -7.75
N ALA A 32 13.32 1.64 -8.84
CA ALA A 32 12.87 2.02 -10.19
C ALA A 32 11.37 1.74 -10.38
N GLY A 33 10.90 0.57 -9.93
CA GLY A 33 9.48 0.22 -9.99
C GLY A 33 8.61 1.13 -9.12
N LEU A 34 9.00 1.37 -7.86
CA LEU A 34 8.27 2.25 -6.95
C LEU A 34 8.17 3.68 -7.50
N ASN A 35 9.27 4.21 -8.05
CA ASN A 35 9.28 5.54 -8.66
C ASN A 35 8.34 5.63 -9.88
N GLU A 36 8.32 4.61 -10.74
CA GLU A 36 7.42 4.59 -11.89
C GLU A 36 5.95 4.53 -11.45
N MET A 37 5.65 3.72 -10.42
CA MET A 37 4.30 3.67 -9.84
C MET A 37 3.86 5.04 -9.30
N GLU A 38 4.73 5.70 -8.53
CA GLU A 38 4.43 7.02 -7.97
C GLU A 38 4.36 8.13 -9.03
N HIS A 39 5.20 8.07 -10.07
CA HIS A 39 5.11 9.00 -11.20
C HIS A 39 3.76 8.89 -11.93
N ASN A 40 3.15 7.71 -11.94
CA ASN A 40 1.80 7.47 -12.45
C ASN A 40 0.68 7.70 -11.40
N GLY A 41 1.01 8.27 -10.24
CA GLY A 41 0.04 8.68 -9.22
C GLY A 41 -0.54 7.53 -8.39
N PHE A 42 0.17 6.40 -8.27
CA PHE A 42 -0.30 5.19 -7.59
C PHE A 42 -0.82 5.45 -6.17
N SER A 43 -0.03 6.08 -5.29
CA SER A 43 -0.46 6.37 -3.91
C SER A 43 -1.75 7.20 -3.85
N SER A 44 -1.88 8.20 -4.72
CA SER A 44 -3.08 9.04 -4.78
C SER A 44 -4.31 8.24 -5.18
N ALA A 45 -4.20 7.43 -6.23
CA ALA A 45 -5.28 6.61 -6.73
C ALA A 45 -5.73 5.58 -5.68
N PHE A 46 -4.77 4.94 -5.00
CA PHE A 46 -5.04 3.95 -3.98
C PHE A 46 -5.78 4.53 -2.77
N ILE A 47 -5.30 5.66 -2.22
CA ILE A 47 -5.95 6.33 -1.09
C ILE A 47 -7.37 6.78 -1.45
N LYS A 48 -7.54 7.40 -2.63
CA LYS A 48 -8.87 7.82 -3.11
C LYS A 48 -9.82 6.63 -3.26
N GLY A 49 -9.32 5.51 -3.80
CA GLY A 49 -10.06 4.26 -3.93
C GLY A 49 -10.57 3.74 -2.58
N ILE A 50 -9.71 3.67 -1.56
CA ILE A 50 -10.11 3.23 -0.22
C ILE A 50 -11.17 4.16 0.38
N LYS A 51 -10.96 5.48 0.32
CA LYS A 51 -11.92 6.46 0.87
C LYS A 51 -13.29 6.38 0.19
N LEU A 52 -13.30 6.27 -1.14
CA LEU A 52 -14.53 6.13 -1.90
C LEU A 52 -15.25 4.82 -1.57
N SER A 53 -14.52 3.70 -1.51
CA SER A 53 -15.06 2.40 -1.13
C SER A 53 -15.69 2.44 0.26
N ALA A 54 -15.02 3.03 1.24
CA ALA A 54 -15.56 3.19 2.60
C ALA A 54 -16.85 4.02 2.63
N LEU A 55 -16.89 5.14 1.88
CA LEU A 55 -18.09 5.96 1.75
C LEU A 55 -19.26 5.19 1.15
N LYS A 56 -19.01 4.43 0.07
CA LYS A 56 -20.04 3.61 -0.59
C LYS A 56 -20.53 2.49 0.33
N ALA A 57 -19.62 1.77 0.98
CA ALA A 57 -19.94 0.71 1.92
C ALA A 57 -20.81 1.24 3.08
N GLY A 58 -20.47 2.40 3.65
CA GLY A 58 -21.29 3.02 4.70
C GLY A 58 -22.72 3.37 4.28
N GLY A 59 -22.98 3.56 2.98
CA GLY A 59 -24.33 3.73 2.45
C GLY A 59 -25.10 2.42 2.27
N LEU A 60 -24.41 1.28 2.09
CA LEU A 60 -25.03 -0.04 1.92
C LEU A 60 -25.58 -0.63 3.22
N TYR A 61 -25.00 -0.25 4.36
CA TYR A 61 -25.40 -0.76 5.67
C TYR A 61 -26.27 0.22 6.47
N LYS A 62 -26.72 1.32 5.85
CA LYS A 62 -27.69 2.28 6.41
C LYS A 62 -29.12 1.96 5.95
N GLU A 63 -29.58 0.76 6.22
CA GLU A 63 -31.01 0.42 6.28
C GLU A 63 -31.19 -0.61 7.40
N ASN A 64 -31.42 -0.07 8.61
CA ASN A 64 -32.27 -0.57 9.70
C ASN A 64 -32.31 0.51 10.79
#